data_AF-N4WIK2-F1
#
_entry.id   AF-N4WIK2-F1
#
_cell.length_a   1.000
_cell.length_b   1.000
_cell.length_c   1.000
_cell.angle_alpha   90.00
_cell.angle_beta   90.00
_cell.angle_gamma   90.00
#
_symmetry.space_group_name_H-M   'P 1'
#
loop_
_entity.id
_entity.type
_entity.pdbx_description
1 polymer ?
#
loop_
_entity_poly.entity_id
_entity_poly.type
_entity_poly.pdbx_seq_one_letter_code
_entity_poly.pdbx_strand_id
1 'polypeptide(L)'
;MSVNAYDQHQQKRNEYVDSQMAKHNRFYKDIYNILYTLNDFTIAVWFLIGSIFFYFESLKTWGVTLFVIGSFQFLIKPTIRLIHEVNARKHYGTEYDQLMK
;
A
#
# COMPACT_ATOMS: atom_id res chain seq x y z
N MET A 1 9.78 33.19 -17.43
CA MET A 1 10.00 31.73 -17.53
C MET A 1 8.72 31.15 -18.11
N SER A 2 8.64 31.00 -19.44
CA SER A 2 7.44 30.50 -20.13
C SER A 2 7.39 28.98 -19.99
N VAL A 3 6.42 28.48 -19.23
CA VAL A 3 6.11 27.05 -19.13
C VAL A 3 5.84 26.54 -20.56
N ASN A 4 6.62 25.56 -21.02
CA ASN A 4 6.53 25.00 -22.37
C ASN A 4 5.16 24.31 -22.56
N ALA A 5 4.59 24.35 -23.77
CA ALA A 5 3.38 23.61 -24.13
C ALA A 5 3.47 22.10 -23.79
N TYR A 6 4.69 21.54 -23.85
CA TYR A 6 4.98 20.17 -23.39
C TYR A 6 4.74 20.00 -21.88
N ASP A 7 5.20 20.95 -21.07
CA ASP A 7 5.04 20.93 -19.61
C ASP A 7 3.57 21.14 -19.22
N GLN A 8 2.85 22.00 -19.94
CA GLN A 8 1.41 22.20 -19.71
C GLN A 8 0.57 20.95 -20.02
N HIS A 9 0.92 20.20 -21.07
CA HIS A 9 0.25 18.95 -21.41
C HIS A 9 0.50 17.87 -20.36
N GLN A 10 1.74 17.73 -19.89
CA GLN A 10 2.10 16.83 -18.79
C GLN A 10 1.36 17.17 -17.50
N GLN A 11 1.25 18.47 -17.19
CA GLN A 11 0.57 18.94 -15.99
C GLN A 11 -0.94 18.60 -16.02
N LYS A 12 -1.61 18.84 -17.15
CA LYS A 12 -3.03 18.47 -17.34
C LYS A 12 -3.27 16.97 -17.29
N ARG A 13 -2.37 16.17 -17.85
CA ARG A 13 -2.44 14.70 -17.79
C ARG A 13 -2.37 14.21 -16.34
N ASN A 14 -1.40 14.69 -15.57
CA ASN A 14 -1.22 14.28 -14.19
C ASN A 14 -2.43 14.69 -13.33
N GLU A 15 -2.96 15.89 -13.55
CA GLU A 15 -4.14 16.41 -12.86
C GLU A 15 -5.41 15.59 -13.15
N TYR A 16 -5.60 15.15 -14.41
CA TYR A 16 -6.68 14.24 -14.80
C TYR A 16 -6.56 12.87 -14.10
N VAL A 17 -5.36 12.26 -14.15
CA VAL A 17 -5.08 10.97 -13.49
C VAL A 17 -5.36 11.06 -11.99
N ASP A 18 -4.87 12.11 -11.33
CA ASP A 18 -5.06 12.31 -9.88
C ASP A 18 -6.53 12.48 -9.51
N SER A 19 -7.30 13.23 -10.31
CA SER A 19 -8.73 13.44 -10.09
C SER A 19 -9.56 12.15 -10.21
N GLN A 20 -9.23 11.29 -11.19
CA GLN A 20 -9.92 10.02 -11.42
C GLN A 20 -9.54 8.99 -10.35
N MET A 21 -8.27 8.94 -9.96
CA MET A 21 -7.81 8.15 -8.81
C MET A 21 -8.54 8.52 -7.52
N ALA A 22 -8.82 9.80 -7.29
CA ALA A 22 -9.53 10.27 -6.10
C ALA A 22 -11.02 9.86 -6.09
N LYS A 23 -11.66 9.75 -7.26
CA LYS A 23 -13.10 9.44 -7.38
C LYS A 23 -13.41 7.94 -7.22
N HIS A 24 -12.50 7.06 -7.63
CA HIS A 24 -12.71 5.60 -7.63
C HIS A 24 -12.55 4.94 -6.24
N ASN A 25 -12.11 5.68 -5.23
CA ASN A 25 -11.46 5.12 -4.04
C ASN A 25 -12.37 4.88 -2.81
N ARG A 26 -13.67 5.22 -2.87
CA ARG A 26 -14.42 5.48 -1.62
C ARG A 26 -15.36 4.39 -1.10
N PHE A 27 -15.82 3.44 -1.91
CA PHE A 27 -16.86 2.50 -1.45
C PHE A 27 -16.39 1.05 -1.26
N TYR A 28 -15.35 0.59 -1.94
CA TYR A 28 -14.82 -0.77 -1.78
C TYR A 28 -13.66 -0.88 -0.77
N LYS A 29 -13.19 0.25 -0.24
CA LYS A 29 -11.93 0.31 0.51
C LYS A 29 -12.09 0.03 2.00
N ASP A 30 -13.28 0.21 2.57
CA ASP A 30 -13.43 0.23 4.03
C ASP A 30 -13.25 -1.14 4.68
N ILE A 31 -13.83 -2.21 4.10
CA ILE A 31 -13.62 -3.57 4.62
C ILE A 31 -12.16 -3.99 4.49
N TYR A 32 -11.52 -3.69 3.35
CA TYR A 32 -10.09 -3.96 3.16
C TYR A 32 -9.22 -3.16 4.12
N ASN A 33 -9.51 -1.87 4.33
CA ASN A 33 -8.81 -1.03 5.30
C ASN A 33 -8.94 -1.59 6.73
N ILE A 34 -10.12 -2.06 7.12
CA ILE A 34 -10.36 -2.69 8.43
C ILE A 34 -9.57 -3.99 8.54
N LEU A 35 -9.62 -4.87 7.53
CA LEU A 35 -8.83 -6.11 7.50
C LEU A 35 -7.32 -5.84 7.58
N TYR A 36 -6.83 -4.82 6.88
CA TYR A 36 -5.43 -4.40 6.98
C TYR A 36 -5.08 -3.78 8.32
N THR A 37 -6.02 -3.14 9.00
CA THR A 37 -5.80 -2.58 10.34
C THR A 37 -5.76 -3.69 11.38
N LEU A 38 -6.65 -4.68 11.27
CA LEU A 38 -6.63 -5.88 12.10
C LEU A 38 -5.36 -6.71 11.89
N ASN A 39 -4.87 -6.78 10.65
CA ASN A 39 -3.59 -7.43 10.33
C ASN A 39 -2.42 -6.73 11.03
N ASP A 40 -2.33 -5.40 10.96
CA ASP A 40 -1.30 -4.62 11.68
C ASP A 40 -1.38 -4.82 13.19
N PHE A 41 -2.59 -4.86 13.76
CA PHE A 41 -2.78 -5.13 15.18
C PHE A 41 -2.29 -6.53 15.56
N THR A 42 -2.58 -7.52 14.73
CA THR A 42 -2.11 -8.90 14.90
C THR A 42 -0.59 -8.98 14.86
N ILE A 43 0.07 -8.28 13.94
CA ILE A 43 1.53 -8.17 13.87
C ILE A 43 2.07 -7.57 15.18
N ALA A 44 1.49 -6.46 15.66
CA ALA A 44 1.93 -5.83 16.90
C ALA A 44 1.82 -6.78 18.11
N VAL A 45 0.74 -7.55 18.19
CA VAL A 45 0.54 -8.57 19.23
C VAL A 45 1.58 -9.69 19.12
N TRP A 46 1.85 -10.22 17.91
CA TRP A 46 2.89 -11.23 17.71
C TRP A 46 4.28 -10.73 18.10
N PHE A 47 4.62 -9.49 17.74
CA PHE A 47 5.89 -8.88 18.14
C PHE A 47 5.98 -8.69 19.66
N LEU A 48 4.89 -8.28 20.31
CA LEU A 48 4.85 -8.12 21.76
C LEU A 48 5.02 -9.46 22.48
N ILE A 49 4.25 -10.48 22.09
CA ILE A 49 4.32 -11.83 22.68
C ILE A 49 5.68 -12.46 22.40
N GLY A 50 6.20 -12.35 21.17
CA GLY A 50 7.53 -12.83 20.79
C GLY A 50 8.62 -12.17 21.65
N SER A 51 8.51 -10.87 21.92
CA SER A 51 9.42 -10.15 22.82
C SER A 51 9.38 -10.68 24.25
N ILE A 52 8.18 -11.02 24.75
CA ILE A 52 8.04 -11.62 26.10
C ILE A 52 8.64 -13.02 26.12
N PHE A 53 8.47 -13.82 25.06
CA PHE A 53 9.03 -15.17 24.98
C PHE A 53 10.56 -15.19 25.00
N PHE A 54 11.21 -14.11 24.56
CA PHE A 54 12.68 -13.97 24.63
C PHE A 54 13.24 -13.96 26.05
N TYR A 55 12.42 -13.68 27.08
CA TYR A 55 12.85 -13.76 28.48
C TYR A 55 12.98 -15.20 28.99
N PHE A 56 12.36 -16.17 28.31
CA PHE A 56 12.40 -17.58 28.71
C PHE A 56 13.19 -18.39 27.68
N GLU A 57 14.25 -19.05 28.13
CA GLU A 57 15.16 -19.78 27.24
C GLU A 57 14.48 -20.90 26.45
N SER A 58 13.51 -21.60 27.07
CA SER A 58 12.72 -22.65 26.43
C SER A 58 11.72 -22.15 25.37
N LEU A 59 11.28 -20.90 25.46
CA LEU A 59 10.29 -20.30 24.56
C LEU A 59 10.93 -19.45 23.46
N LYS A 60 12.24 -19.26 23.49
CA LYS A 60 12.98 -18.41 22.55
C LYS A 60 12.75 -18.82 21.09
N THR A 61 12.76 -20.12 20.79
CA THR A 61 12.49 -20.65 19.45
C THR A 61 11.09 -20.29 18.95
N TRP A 62 10.10 -20.35 19.84
CA TRP A 62 8.74 -19.92 19.55
C TRP A 62 8.67 -18.40 19.34
N GLY A 63 9.35 -17.62 20.17
CA GLY A 63 9.43 -16.16 20.01
C GLY A 63 10.03 -15.73 18.67
N VAL A 64 11.12 -16.38 18.23
CA VAL A 64 11.71 -16.15 16.90
C VAL A 64 10.73 -16.50 15.79
N THR A 65 10.03 -17.62 15.90
CA THR A 65 9.04 -18.05 14.90
C THR A 65 7.91 -17.01 14.76
N LEU A 66 7.43 -16.46 15.88
CA LEU A 66 6.41 -15.41 15.87
C LEU A 66 6.90 -14.12 15.20
N PHE A 67 8.16 -13.73 15.44
CA PHE A 67 8.75 -12.57 14.76
C PHE A 67 8.92 -12.78 13.26
N VAL A 68 9.32 -13.97 12.81
CA VAL A 68 9.44 -14.31 11.39
C VAL A 68 8.07 -14.20 10.72
N ILE A 69 7.04 -14.83 11.30
CA ILE A 69 5.66 -14.78 10.78
C ILE A 69 5.15 -13.34 10.75
N GLY A 70 5.31 -12.59 11.86
CA GLY A 70 4.91 -11.18 11.95
C GLY A 70 5.62 -10.30 10.91
N SER A 71 6.88 -10.59 10.59
CA SER A 71 7.66 -9.85 9.58
C SER A 71 7.14 -10.10 8.16
N PHE A 72 6.82 -11.36 7.82
CA PHE A 72 6.17 -11.66 6.54
C PHE A 72 4.83 -10.96 6.43
N GLN A 73 4.05 -10.98 7.50
CA GLN A 73 2.73 -10.38 7.56
C GLN A 73 2.81 -8.85 7.39
N PHE A 74 3.82 -8.21 7.98
CA PHE A 74 4.11 -6.77 7.82
C PHE A 74 4.39 -6.37 6.36
N LEU A 75 4.98 -7.26 5.56
CA LEU A 75 5.33 -6.97 4.17
C LEU A 75 4.13 -6.96 3.22
N ILE A 76 3.03 -7.65 3.58
CA ILE A 76 1.85 -7.81 2.73
C ILE A 76 1.21 -6.45 2.41
N LYS A 77 1.04 -5.60 3.42
CA LYS A 77 0.35 -4.31 3.32
C LYS A 77 1.05 -3.29 2.40
N PRO A 78 2.35 -2.98 2.53
CA PRO A 78 3.04 -2.11 1.60
C PRO A 78 3.11 -2.71 0.18
N THR A 79 3.21 -4.04 0.06
CA THR A 79 3.25 -4.72 -1.26
C THR A 79 1.94 -4.52 -2.03
N ILE A 80 0.79 -4.73 -1.38
CA ILE A 80 -0.51 -4.55 -2.04
C ILE A 80 -0.74 -3.08 -2.40
N ARG A 81 -0.40 -2.16 -1.50
CA ARG A 81 -0.50 -0.72 -1.78
C ARG A 81 0.35 -0.34 -3.00
N LEU A 82 1.59 -0.82 -3.07
CA LEU A 82 2.52 -0.54 -4.17
C LEU A 82 1.99 -1.05 -5.51
N ILE A 83 1.52 -2.31 -5.55
CA ILE A 83 0.96 -2.91 -6.78
C ILE A 83 -0.25 -2.12 -7.26
N HIS A 84 -1.16 -1.76 -6.35
CA HIS A 84 -2.35 -1.01 -6.69
C HIS A 84 -2.02 0.38 -7.24
N GLU A 85 -1.09 1.09 -6.61
CA GLU A 85 -0.67 2.44 -7.02
C GLU A 85 0.04 2.44 -8.38
N VAL A 86 0.89 1.45 -8.64
CA VAL A 86 1.59 1.29 -9.92
C VAL A 86 0.61 0.93 -11.05
N ASN A 87 -0.27 -0.04 -10.82
CA ASN A 87 -1.22 -0.48 -11.85
C ASN A 87 -2.27 0.61 -12.17
N ALA A 88 -2.78 1.29 -11.13
CA ALA A 88 -3.70 2.41 -11.32
C ALA A 88 -3.03 3.52 -12.12
N ARG A 89 -1.79 3.92 -11.80
CA ARG A 89 -1.05 4.96 -12.55
C ARG A 89 -0.89 4.60 -14.03
N LYS A 90 -0.59 3.33 -14.32
CA LYS A 90 -0.44 2.86 -15.71
C LYS A 90 -1.76 2.88 -16.48
N HIS A 91 -2.86 2.52 -15.85
CA HIS A 91 -4.17 2.47 -16.50
C HIS A 91 -4.66 3.86 -16.92
N TYR A 92 -4.69 4.83 -16.00
CA TYR A 92 -5.17 6.19 -16.31
C TYR A 92 -4.23 6.97 -17.25
N GLY A 93 -2.92 6.68 -17.23
CA GLY A 93 -1.99 7.25 -18.21
C GLY A 93 -2.31 6.82 -19.65
N THR A 94 -2.71 5.56 -19.83
CA THR A 94 -3.05 5.00 -21.16
C THR A 94 -4.41 5.52 -21.66
N GLU A 95 -5.37 5.71 -20.75
CA GLU A 95 -6.71 6.23 -21.08
C GLU A 95 -6.64 7.69 -21.58
N TYR A 96 -5.82 8.53 -20.93
CA TYR A 96 -5.60 9.92 -21.38
C TYR A 96 -4.98 9.99 -22.78
N ASP A 97 -3.97 9.16 -23.05
CA ASP A 97 -3.29 9.10 -24.36
C ASP A 97 -4.23 8.62 -25.48
N GLN A 98 -5.31 7.88 -25.16
CA GLN A 98 -6.34 7.48 -26.11
C GLN A 98 -7.40 8.56 -26.35
N LEU A 99 -7.76 9.35 -25.32
CA LEU A 99 -8.74 10.43 -25.43
C LEU A 99 -8.20 11.66 -26.19
N MET A 100 -6.88 11.84 -26.23
CA MET A 100 -6.20 12.98 -26.87
C MET A 100 -5.61 12.64 -28.25
N LYS A 101 -5.93 11.47 -28.81
CA LYS A 101 -5.53 11.03 -30.15
C LYS A 101 -6.60 11.38 -31.18
#